data_AF-A0A955FRR1-F1
#
_entry.id   AF-A0A955FRR1-F1
#
_cell.length_a   1.000
_cell.length_b   1.000
_cell.length_c   1.000
_cell.angle_alpha   90.00
_cell.angle_beta   90.00
_cell.angle_gamma   90.00
#
_symmetry.space_group_name_H-M   'P 1'
#
loop_
_entity.id
_entity.type
_entity.pdbx_description
1 polymer ?
#
loop_
_entity_poly.entity_id
_entity_poly.type
_entity_poly.pdbx_seq_one_letter_code
_entity_poly.pdbx_strand_id
1 'polypeptide(L)'
;MKIPISPPDFESLQKSGHLFDELFAHSLALGPGQSIQATTPRGEYLHWDKLRHLQTPYGLSSAQWWFSVKLARKALYKSLPFVDKYNRPFLLATPDPVLTKLHSIDRSTGCVQSPTIVLNKTMRDSYLTRSLIEEAITSSQLEGASTTRKNAKEMLRTRRKPRNKSEKMIVNNFHAMEFVRSVKKESLTPEIIFELHRILTLDTLDNASDAGHLRTSNDIHVWDNTDQILHTPPDFIELRARLNR
;
A
#
# COMPACT_ATOMS: atom_id res chain seq x y z
N MET A 1 -3.17 -13.41 8.89
CA MET A 1 -4.07 -12.55 8.07
C MET A 1 -4.96 -13.49 7.28
N LYS A 2 -6.28 -13.31 7.28
CA LYS A 2 -7.19 -14.21 6.56
C LYS A 2 -7.25 -13.84 5.07
N ILE A 3 -7.13 -14.83 4.17
CA ILE A 3 -7.38 -14.62 2.74
C ILE A 3 -8.86 -14.23 2.56
N PRO A 4 -9.17 -13.04 2.00
CA PRO A 4 -10.55 -12.62 1.81
C PRO A 4 -11.26 -13.54 0.84
N ILE A 5 -12.52 -13.86 1.12
CA ILE A 5 -13.31 -14.75 0.26
C ILE A 5 -13.50 -14.08 -1.11
N SER A 6 -13.27 -14.84 -2.18
CA SER A 6 -13.47 -14.35 -3.53
C SER A 6 -14.95 -14.03 -3.80
N PRO A 7 -15.24 -12.93 -4.51
CA PRO A 7 -16.59 -12.65 -4.96
C PRO A 7 -17.12 -13.72 -5.92
N PRO A 8 -18.45 -13.79 -6.11
CA PRO A 8 -19.05 -14.55 -7.20
C PRO A 8 -18.44 -14.12 -8.55
N ASP A 9 -18.31 -15.07 -9.47
CA ASP A 9 -17.77 -14.80 -10.79
C ASP A 9 -18.66 -13.81 -11.56
N PHE A 10 -18.06 -12.71 -12.00
CA PHE A 10 -18.77 -11.62 -12.66
C PHE A 10 -19.31 -12.07 -14.03
N GLU A 11 -18.58 -12.94 -14.74
CA GLU A 11 -19.05 -13.45 -16.04
C GLU A 11 -20.25 -14.37 -15.90
N SER A 12 -20.26 -15.22 -14.87
CA SER A 12 -21.41 -16.08 -14.56
C SER A 12 -22.69 -15.26 -14.27
N LEU A 13 -22.56 -14.16 -13.52
CA LEU A 13 -23.66 -13.25 -13.19
C LEU A 13 -24.10 -12.37 -14.37
N GLN A 14 -23.20 -12.07 -15.30
CA GLN A 14 -23.53 -11.31 -16.51
C GLN A 14 -24.31 -12.15 -17.53
N LYS A 15 -24.03 -13.47 -17.61
CA LYS A 15 -24.70 -14.40 -18.54
C LYS A 15 -26.14 -14.72 -18.15
N SER A 16 -26.51 -14.59 -16.87
CA SER A 16 -27.91 -14.58 -16.44
C SER A 16 -28.54 -13.24 -16.84
N GLY A 17 -28.91 -13.08 -18.12
CA GLY A 17 -29.36 -11.81 -18.73
C GLY A 17 -30.45 -11.06 -17.95
N HIS A 18 -31.25 -11.76 -17.14
CA HIS A 18 -32.25 -11.18 -16.25
C HIS A 18 -31.69 -10.22 -15.19
N LEU A 19 -30.43 -10.39 -14.76
CA LEU A 19 -29.85 -9.59 -13.68
C LEU A 19 -29.67 -8.12 -14.09
N PHE A 20 -29.31 -7.87 -15.34
CA PHE A 20 -29.10 -6.51 -15.85
C PHE A 20 -30.44 -5.78 -15.99
N ASP A 21 -31.47 -6.47 -16.48
CA ASP A 21 -32.83 -5.93 -16.59
C ASP A 21 -33.44 -5.64 -15.22
N GLU A 22 -33.27 -6.54 -14.25
CA GLU A 22 -33.70 -6.32 -12.86
C GLU A 22 -32.99 -5.11 -12.24
N LEU A 23 -31.67 -5.00 -12.40
CA LEU A 23 -30.90 -3.89 -11.86
C LEU A 23 -31.20 -2.57 -12.56
N PHE A 24 -31.46 -2.60 -13.87
CA PHE A 24 -31.86 -1.43 -14.63
C PHE A 24 -33.27 -0.97 -14.22
N ALA A 25 -34.22 -1.90 -14.11
CA ALA A 25 -35.56 -1.63 -13.59
C ALA A 25 -35.52 -1.08 -12.15
N HIS A 26 -34.67 -1.64 -11.28
CA HIS A 26 -34.45 -1.10 -9.94
C HIS A 26 -33.83 0.30 -10.00
N SER A 27 -32.83 0.54 -10.86
CA SER A 27 -32.21 1.86 -11.00
C SER A 27 -33.17 2.94 -11.50
N LEU A 28 -34.19 2.56 -12.28
CA LEU A 28 -35.27 3.44 -12.75
C LEU A 28 -36.34 3.66 -11.67
N ALA A 29 -36.61 2.66 -10.82
CA ALA A 29 -37.53 2.75 -9.69
C ALA A 29 -36.96 3.57 -8.52
N LEU A 30 -35.63 3.64 -8.43
CA LEU A 30 -34.90 4.44 -7.46
C LEU A 30 -34.92 5.91 -7.91
N GLY A 31 -35.44 6.81 -7.07
CA GLY A 31 -35.56 8.24 -7.40
C GLY A 31 -34.23 8.92 -7.75
N PRO A 32 -34.26 10.11 -8.36
CA PRO A 32 -33.05 10.84 -8.76
C PRO A 32 -32.10 11.01 -7.57
N GLY A 33 -30.90 10.42 -7.67
CA GLY A 33 -29.88 10.42 -6.61
C GLY A 33 -29.59 9.06 -5.97
N GLN A 34 -30.41 8.03 -6.22
CA GLN A 34 -30.19 6.66 -5.73
C GLN A 34 -29.62 5.76 -6.85
N SER A 35 -28.52 6.20 -7.46
CA SER A 35 -27.85 5.49 -8.54
C SER A 35 -26.97 4.33 -8.03
N ILE A 36 -26.65 3.41 -8.92
CA ILE A 36 -25.64 2.38 -8.67
C ILE A 36 -24.28 3.07 -8.42
N GLN A 37 -23.73 2.91 -7.22
CA GLN A 37 -22.47 3.53 -6.81
C GLN A 37 -21.35 2.52 -6.65
N ALA A 38 -20.11 3.00 -6.80
CA ALA A 38 -18.90 2.21 -6.56
C ALA A 38 -18.65 1.90 -5.06
N THR A 39 -19.46 2.49 -4.17
CA THR A 39 -19.36 2.48 -2.71
C THR A 39 -20.69 2.09 -2.08
N THR A 40 -20.68 1.79 -0.78
CA THR A 40 -21.92 1.64 -0.02
C THR A 40 -22.68 2.98 0.05
N PRO A 41 -23.97 2.99 0.44
CA PRO A 41 -24.71 4.23 0.69
C PRO A 41 -24.07 5.15 1.76
N ARG A 42 -23.18 4.61 2.60
CA ARG A 42 -22.39 5.36 3.59
C ARG A 42 -21.07 5.89 3.02
N GLY A 43 -20.80 5.70 1.74
CA GLY A 43 -19.54 6.11 1.09
C GLY A 43 -18.36 5.18 1.36
N GLU A 44 -18.59 3.94 1.80
CA GLU A 44 -17.49 3.02 2.13
C GLU A 44 -17.07 2.19 0.91
N TYR A 45 -15.76 2.11 0.67
CA TYR A 45 -15.19 1.22 -0.34
C TYR A 45 -14.92 -0.16 0.26
N LEU A 46 -15.92 -1.04 0.21
CA LEU A 46 -15.83 -2.38 0.81
C LEU A 46 -15.46 -3.47 -0.22
N HIS A 47 -14.74 -4.48 0.27
CA HIS A 47 -14.53 -5.75 -0.42
C HIS A 47 -15.76 -6.67 -0.23
N TRP A 48 -15.95 -7.62 -1.14
CA TRP A 48 -17.05 -8.60 -1.10
C TRP A 48 -17.19 -9.28 0.27
N ASP A 49 -16.05 -9.69 0.84
CA ASP A 49 -15.97 -10.40 2.13
C ASP A 49 -16.69 -9.66 3.27
N LYS A 50 -16.74 -8.32 3.23
CA LYS A 50 -17.50 -7.51 4.20
C LYS A 50 -18.92 -7.21 3.70
N LEU A 51 -19.05 -6.86 2.42
CA LEU A 51 -20.31 -6.42 1.83
C LEU A 51 -21.41 -7.50 1.92
N ARG A 52 -21.05 -8.78 1.76
CA ARG A 52 -21.98 -9.92 1.86
C ARG A 52 -22.69 -10.06 3.21
N HIS A 53 -22.17 -9.44 4.26
CA HIS A 53 -22.73 -9.49 5.61
C HIS A 53 -23.55 -8.25 5.98
N LEU A 54 -23.58 -7.24 5.10
CA LEU A 54 -24.35 -6.03 5.33
C LEU A 54 -25.79 -6.21 4.86
N GLN A 55 -26.70 -5.44 5.48
CA GLN A 55 -28.07 -5.32 5.00
C GLN A 55 -28.04 -4.76 3.58
N THR A 56 -28.64 -5.51 2.66
CA THR A 56 -28.69 -5.14 1.26
C THR A 56 -29.67 -3.99 1.08
N PRO A 57 -29.29 -2.95 0.33
CA PRO A 57 -30.22 -1.90 0.02
C PRO A 57 -31.24 -2.41 -1.00
N TYR A 58 -32.46 -1.87 -0.94
CA TYR A 58 -33.46 -2.02 -2.00
C TYR A 58 -33.94 -3.45 -2.28
N GLY A 59 -33.88 -4.35 -1.29
CA GLY A 59 -34.36 -5.73 -1.43
C GLY A 59 -33.49 -6.62 -2.32
N LEU A 60 -32.32 -6.14 -2.75
CA LEU A 60 -31.38 -6.91 -3.56
C LEU A 60 -30.79 -8.07 -2.75
N SER A 61 -30.42 -9.16 -3.41
CA SER A 61 -29.49 -10.12 -2.83
C SER A 61 -28.08 -9.51 -2.72
N SER A 62 -27.23 -10.05 -1.84
CA SER A 62 -25.85 -9.57 -1.72
C SER A 62 -25.08 -9.70 -3.04
N ALA A 63 -25.35 -10.76 -3.82
CA ALA A 63 -24.72 -11.00 -5.12
C ALA A 63 -25.15 -9.94 -6.15
N GLN A 64 -26.45 -9.63 -6.24
CA GLN A 64 -26.95 -8.54 -7.11
C GLN A 64 -26.36 -7.19 -6.69
N TRP A 65 -26.32 -6.89 -5.40
CA TRP A 65 -25.72 -5.64 -4.92
C TRP A 65 -24.23 -5.55 -5.27
N TRP A 66 -23.47 -6.63 -5.06
CA TRP A 66 -22.06 -6.68 -5.44
C TRP A 66 -21.85 -6.50 -6.95
N PHE A 67 -22.69 -7.12 -7.77
CA PHE A 67 -22.65 -6.95 -9.22
C PHE A 67 -22.81 -5.49 -9.60
N SER A 68 -23.82 -4.80 -9.05
CA SER A 68 -24.04 -3.37 -9.25
C SER A 68 -22.83 -2.53 -8.85
N VAL A 69 -22.28 -2.76 -7.64
CA VAL A 69 -21.07 -2.07 -7.16
C VAL A 69 -19.87 -2.30 -8.09
N LYS A 70 -19.68 -3.54 -8.57
CA LYS A 70 -18.58 -3.86 -9.49
C LYS A 70 -18.77 -3.25 -10.86
N LEU A 71 -20.00 -3.17 -11.36
CA LEU A 71 -20.31 -2.48 -12.61
C LEU A 71 -19.97 -0.99 -12.52
N ALA A 72 -20.40 -0.30 -11.46
CA ALA A 72 -20.03 1.09 -11.22
C ALA A 72 -18.51 1.28 -11.07
N ARG A 73 -17.82 0.38 -10.37
CA ARG A 73 -16.34 0.42 -10.28
C ARG A 73 -15.67 0.24 -11.64
N LYS A 74 -16.21 -0.63 -12.50
CA LYS A 74 -15.65 -0.90 -13.83
C LYS A 74 -15.70 0.33 -14.73
N ALA A 75 -16.77 1.12 -14.63
CA ALA A 75 -16.88 2.40 -15.33
C ALA A 75 -15.81 3.42 -14.91
N LEU A 76 -15.21 3.27 -13.73
CA LEU A 76 -14.15 4.14 -13.21
C LEU A 76 -12.74 3.63 -13.49
N TYR A 77 -12.58 2.43 -14.08
CA TYR A 77 -11.27 1.83 -14.25
C TYR A 77 -10.42 2.58 -15.28
N LYS A 78 -9.23 2.97 -14.85
CA LYS A 78 -8.13 3.44 -15.68
C LYS A 78 -7.09 2.33 -15.77
N SER A 79 -6.75 1.94 -17.00
CA SER A 79 -5.64 0.99 -17.21
C SER A 79 -4.32 1.72 -16.99
N LEU A 80 -3.45 1.11 -16.19
CA LEU A 80 -2.06 1.54 -16.06
C LEU A 80 -1.17 0.69 -17.01
N PRO A 81 0.03 1.15 -17.38
CA PRO A 81 0.96 0.41 -18.22
C PRO A 81 1.65 -0.76 -17.48
N PHE A 82 1.00 -1.30 -16.45
CA PHE A 82 1.53 -2.38 -15.61
C PHE A 82 0.65 -3.62 -15.77
N VAL A 83 1.27 -4.79 -15.67
CA VAL A 83 0.60 -6.09 -15.69
C VAL A 83 1.03 -6.94 -14.51
N ASP A 84 0.11 -7.77 -14.03
CA ASP A 84 0.42 -8.74 -12.99
C ASP A 84 1.30 -9.90 -13.51
N LYS A 85 1.53 -10.91 -12.68
CA LYS A 85 2.31 -12.11 -13.04
C LYS A 85 1.60 -13.08 -14.00
N TYR A 86 0.31 -12.84 -14.26
CA TYR A 86 -0.50 -13.59 -15.22
C TYR A 86 -0.83 -12.74 -16.46
N ASN A 87 -0.07 -11.67 -16.68
CA ASN A 87 -0.23 -10.73 -17.78
C ASN A 87 -1.60 -10.01 -17.82
N ARG A 88 -2.27 -9.89 -16.67
CA ARG A 88 -3.54 -9.16 -16.56
C ARG A 88 -3.26 -7.68 -16.31
N PRO A 89 -4.02 -6.77 -16.93
CA PRO A 89 -3.80 -5.33 -16.78
C PRO A 89 -4.02 -4.88 -15.34
N PHE A 90 -3.18 -3.97 -14.87
CA PHE A 90 -3.39 -3.29 -13.61
C PHE A 90 -4.44 -2.18 -13.79
N LEU A 91 -5.53 -2.27 -13.03
CA LEU A 91 -6.68 -1.36 -13.13
C LEU A 91 -6.81 -0.53 -11.85
N LEU A 92 -6.93 0.79 -12.02
CA LEU A 92 -7.12 1.73 -10.92
C LEU A 92 -8.53 2.35 -10.99
N ALA A 93 -9.29 2.31 -9.89
CA ALA A 93 -10.50 3.11 -9.71
C ALA A 93 -10.24 4.23 -8.72
N THR A 94 -10.74 5.43 -9.02
CA THR A 94 -10.68 6.61 -8.13
C THR A 94 -12.09 7.06 -7.75
N PRO A 95 -12.81 6.31 -6.90
CA PRO A 95 -14.14 6.71 -6.43
C PRO A 95 -14.05 7.91 -5.47
N ASP A 96 -15.17 8.61 -5.26
CA ASP A 96 -15.24 9.84 -4.47
C ASP A 96 -14.58 9.76 -3.08
N PRO A 97 -14.72 8.69 -2.28
CA PRO A 97 -14.06 8.63 -0.97
C PRO A 97 -12.53 8.68 -1.05
N VAL A 98 -11.95 8.17 -2.14
CA VAL A 98 -10.50 8.29 -2.37
C VAL A 98 -10.13 9.75 -2.65
N LEU A 99 -10.90 10.43 -3.51
CA LEU A 99 -10.69 11.85 -3.82
C LEU A 99 -10.88 12.74 -2.59
N THR A 100 -11.89 12.47 -1.75
CA THR A 100 -12.09 13.18 -0.47
C THR A 100 -10.90 13.00 0.47
N LYS A 101 -10.36 11.78 0.58
CA LYS A 101 -9.18 11.52 1.41
C LYS A 101 -7.93 12.20 0.86
N LEU A 102 -7.71 12.17 -0.46
CA LEU A 102 -6.63 12.91 -1.10
C LEU A 102 -6.74 14.40 -0.82
N HIS A 103 -7.93 14.99 -1.01
CA HIS A 103 -8.15 16.40 -0.70
C HIS A 103 -7.88 16.74 0.78
N SER A 104 -8.25 15.84 1.71
CA SER A 104 -7.92 16.01 3.13
C SER A 104 -6.40 15.99 3.36
N ILE A 105 -5.66 15.08 2.71
CA ILE A 105 -4.20 15.01 2.78
C ILE A 105 -3.58 16.29 2.21
N ASP A 106 -4.05 16.76 1.06
CA ASP A 106 -3.57 17.98 0.41
C ASP A 106 -3.78 19.21 1.31
N ARG A 107 -4.94 19.31 1.97
CA ARG A 107 -5.21 20.40 2.93
C ARG A 107 -4.30 20.33 4.16
N SER A 108 -4.09 19.14 4.72
CA SER A 108 -3.23 18.96 5.89
C SER A 108 -1.75 19.19 5.58
N THR A 109 -1.30 18.83 4.37
CA THR A 109 0.10 18.96 3.93
C THR A 109 0.41 20.33 3.32
N GLY A 110 -0.57 20.99 2.69
CA GLY A 110 -0.43 22.37 2.21
C GLY A 110 -0.14 23.37 3.34
N CYS A 111 -0.66 23.11 4.55
CA CYS A 111 -0.27 23.87 5.75
C CYS A 111 1.18 23.65 6.18
N VAL A 112 1.81 22.51 5.84
CA VAL A 112 3.24 22.26 6.11
C VAL A 112 4.13 23.11 5.21
N GLN A 113 3.64 23.51 4.03
CA GLN A 113 4.33 24.43 3.11
C GLN A 113 4.01 25.91 3.38
N SER A 114 3.09 26.22 4.30
CA SER A 114 2.81 27.62 4.65
C SER A 114 4.09 28.24 5.24
N PRO A 115 4.56 29.41 4.73
CA PRO A 115 5.78 30.07 5.21
C PRO A 115 5.71 30.53 6.68
N THR A 116 4.57 30.36 7.33
CA THR A 116 4.22 30.98 8.62
C THR A 116 4.70 30.24 9.86
N ILE A 117 5.48 29.17 9.73
CA ILE A 117 6.38 28.82 10.84
C ILE A 117 7.75 29.41 10.51
N VAL A 118 8.00 30.57 11.13
CA VAL A 118 9.33 31.20 11.27
C VAL A 118 10.23 30.25 12.09
N LEU A 119 10.53 29.08 11.54
CA LEU A 119 11.55 28.20 12.06
C LEU A 119 12.87 28.72 11.51
N ASN A 120 13.70 29.27 12.40
CA ASN A 120 15.12 29.41 12.14
C ASN A 120 15.63 28.08 11.54
N LYS A 121 16.55 28.14 10.57
CA LYS A 121 17.13 26.98 9.88
C LYS A 121 17.50 25.85 10.86
N THR A 122 18.08 26.20 12.00
CA THR A 122 18.45 25.28 13.09
C THR A 122 17.25 24.51 13.68
N MET A 123 16.09 25.16 13.85
CA MET A 123 14.88 24.50 14.37
C MET A 123 14.27 23.55 13.34
N ARG A 124 14.30 23.92 12.04
CA ARG A 124 13.87 23.01 10.96
C ARG A 124 14.74 21.77 10.90
N ASP A 125 16.05 21.94 10.93
CA ASP A 125 17.01 20.84 10.85
C ASP A 125 16.87 19.89 12.06
N SER A 126 16.64 20.46 13.25
CA SER A 126 16.37 19.69 14.47
C SER A 126 15.05 18.92 14.41
N TYR A 127 13.98 19.55 13.90
CA TYR A 127 12.68 18.90 13.71
C TYR A 127 12.78 17.77 12.69
N LEU A 128 13.40 18.01 11.54
CA LEU A 128 13.60 17.00 10.50
C LEU A 128 14.38 15.80 11.04
N THR A 129 15.48 16.06 11.75
CA THR A 129 16.30 15.00 12.37
C THR A 129 15.48 14.19 13.36
N ARG A 130 14.64 14.84 14.17
CA ARG A 130 13.74 14.15 15.10
C ARG A 130 12.73 13.28 14.34
N SER A 131 12.09 13.78 13.30
CA SER A 131 11.13 13.01 12.51
C SER A 131 11.77 11.79 11.85
N LEU A 132 12.98 11.93 11.31
CA LEU A 132 13.74 10.80 10.75
C LEU A 132 14.09 9.75 11.81
N ILE A 133 14.49 10.17 13.01
CA ILE A 133 14.74 9.23 14.11
C ILE A 133 13.47 8.45 14.47
N GLU A 134 12.32 9.13 14.57
CA GLU A 134 11.06 8.47 14.91
C GLU A 134 10.60 7.50 13.83
N GLU A 135 10.77 7.85 12.56
CA GLU A 135 10.43 6.99 11.42
C GLU A 135 11.31 5.74 11.39
N ALA A 136 12.62 5.88 11.61
CA ALA A 136 13.56 4.75 11.59
C ALA A 136 13.20 3.70 12.64
N ILE A 137 12.82 4.17 13.83
CA ILE A 137 12.41 3.32 14.95
C ILE A 137 11.09 2.63 14.60
N THR A 138 10.10 3.40 14.16
CA THR A 138 8.73 2.88 13.92
C THR A 138 8.73 1.88 12.76
N SER A 139 9.37 2.22 11.65
CA SER A 139 9.50 1.33 10.48
C SER A 139 10.21 0.03 10.86
N SER A 140 11.35 0.10 11.57
CA SER A 140 12.07 -1.12 11.97
C SER A 140 11.28 -1.98 12.97
N GLN A 141 10.49 -1.36 13.87
CA GLN A 141 9.63 -2.10 14.80
C GLN A 141 8.48 -2.82 14.08
N LEU A 142 7.92 -2.21 13.03
CA LEU A 142 6.92 -2.87 12.17
C LEU A 142 7.52 -4.10 11.47
N GLU A 143 8.80 -4.04 11.10
CA GLU A 143 9.57 -5.16 10.53
C GLU A 143 10.13 -6.13 11.60
N GLY A 144 9.73 -6.00 12.86
CA GLY A 144 10.06 -6.94 13.94
C GLY A 144 11.30 -6.62 14.78
N ALA A 145 11.89 -5.42 14.66
CA ALA A 145 12.99 -5.01 15.53
C ALA A 145 12.52 -4.87 17.00
N SER A 146 13.05 -5.71 17.88
CA SER A 146 12.73 -5.70 19.31
C SER A 146 13.69 -4.78 20.06
N THR A 147 13.37 -3.48 20.11
CA THR A 147 14.11 -2.48 20.90
C THR A 147 13.16 -1.43 21.43
N THR A 148 13.36 -0.97 22.67
CA THR A 148 12.54 0.10 23.23
C THR A 148 12.82 1.42 22.51
N ARG A 149 11.77 2.23 22.32
CA ARG A 149 11.91 3.56 21.70
C ARG A 149 12.93 4.44 22.42
N LYS A 150 13.01 4.36 23.76
CA LYS A 150 13.99 5.11 24.57
C LYS A 150 15.41 4.72 24.19
N ASN A 151 15.74 3.43 24.17
CA ASN A 151 17.08 2.93 23.86
C ASN A 151 17.48 3.21 22.41
N ALA A 152 16.55 3.03 21.47
CA ALA A 152 16.79 3.31 20.06
C ALA A 152 17.04 4.80 19.79
N LYS A 153 16.28 5.68 20.45
CA LYS A 153 16.47 7.14 20.36
C LYS A 153 17.80 7.58 20.96
N GLU A 154 18.16 7.05 22.13
CA GLU A 154 19.45 7.32 22.75
C GLU A 154 20.60 6.85 21.86
N MET A 155 20.47 5.67 21.26
CA MET A 155 21.45 5.12 20.31
C MET A 155 21.71 6.07 19.13
N LEU A 156 20.65 6.49 18.44
CA LEU A 156 20.76 7.38 17.29
C LEU A 156 21.29 8.77 17.68
N ARG A 157 20.89 9.30 18.84
CA ARG A 157 21.34 10.62 19.31
C ARG A 157 22.81 10.64 19.72
N THR A 158 23.28 9.58 20.37
CA THR A 158 24.67 9.45 20.85
C THR A 158 25.61 8.90 19.78
N ARG A 159 25.06 8.41 18.65
CA ARG A 159 25.79 7.70 17.59
C ARG A 159 26.64 6.53 18.11
N ARG A 160 26.23 5.91 19.21
CA ARG A 160 26.87 4.67 19.68
C ARG A 160 26.62 3.55 18.69
N LYS A 161 27.51 2.56 18.65
CA LYS A 161 27.34 1.36 17.82
C LYS A 161 26.11 0.55 18.27
N PRO A 162 25.38 -0.07 17.32
CA PRO A 162 24.29 -0.99 17.65
C PRO A 162 24.86 -2.24 18.34
N ARG A 163 24.14 -2.76 19.34
CA ARG A 163 24.57 -3.91 20.14
C ARG A 163 24.01 -5.24 19.66
N ASN A 164 22.94 -5.21 18.87
CA ASN A 164 22.24 -6.39 18.38
C ASN A 164 21.60 -6.14 17.01
N LYS A 165 21.03 -7.20 16.40
CA LYS A 165 20.38 -7.17 15.08
C LYS A 165 19.25 -6.13 15.01
N SER A 166 18.40 -6.03 16.04
CA SER A 166 17.28 -5.06 16.05
C SER A 166 17.77 -3.60 16.10
N GLU A 167 18.78 -3.30 16.91
CA GLU A 167 19.41 -1.99 16.93
C GLU A 167 20.08 -1.67 15.59
N LYS A 168 20.72 -2.68 14.95
CA LYS A 168 21.30 -2.54 13.62
C LYS A 168 20.25 -2.22 12.56
N MET A 169 19.10 -2.91 12.57
CA MET A 169 17.97 -2.60 11.68
C MET A 169 17.53 -1.13 11.80
N ILE A 170 17.43 -0.60 13.03
CA ILE A 170 17.07 0.80 13.28
C ILE A 170 18.11 1.77 12.73
N VAL A 171 19.40 1.51 12.97
CA VAL A 171 20.49 2.34 12.43
C VAL A 171 20.50 2.30 10.90
N ASN A 172 20.33 1.12 10.31
CA ASN A 172 20.26 0.94 8.87
C ASN A 172 19.10 1.74 8.26
N ASN A 173 17.91 1.67 8.87
CA ASN A 173 16.75 2.43 8.42
C ASN A 173 16.96 3.95 8.52
N PHE A 174 17.60 4.41 9.61
CA PHE A 174 18.00 5.81 9.74
C PHE A 174 18.95 6.25 8.62
N HIS A 175 20.02 5.49 8.35
CA HIS A 175 20.95 5.78 7.26
C HIS A 175 20.29 5.70 5.88
N ALA A 176 19.37 4.75 5.68
CA ALA A 176 18.62 4.62 4.44
C ALA A 176 17.81 5.89 4.14
N MET A 177 17.17 6.49 5.14
CA MET A 177 16.47 7.76 4.95
C MET A 177 17.41 8.95 4.74
N GLU A 178 18.58 8.97 5.38
CA GLU A 178 19.60 9.98 5.09
C GLU A 178 20.09 9.89 3.65
N PHE A 179 20.28 8.67 3.13
CA PHE A 179 20.62 8.41 1.74
C PHE A 179 19.50 8.86 0.79
N VAL A 180 18.23 8.49 1.05
CA VAL A 180 17.09 8.96 0.25
C VAL A 180 17.05 10.49 0.20
N ARG A 181 17.35 11.16 1.33
CA ARG A 181 17.40 12.62 1.39
C ARG A 181 18.55 13.21 0.57
N SER A 182 19.71 12.54 0.48
CA SER A 182 20.83 13.01 -0.33
C SER A 182 20.56 12.89 -1.83
N VAL A 183 19.86 11.83 -2.26
CA VAL A 183 19.55 11.58 -3.68
C VAL A 183 18.16 12.08 -4.12
N LYS A 184 17.41 12.78 -3.26
CA LYS A 184 16.00 13.17 -3.51
C LYS A 184 15.72 13.99 -4.78
N LYS A 185 16.76 14.57 -5.39
CA LYS A 185 16.66 15.37 -6.63
C LYS A 185 17.04 14.57 -7.87
N GLU A 186 17.58 13.37 -7.69
CA GLU A 186 17.98 12.47 -8.75
C GLU A 186 16.77 11.67 -9.24
N SER A 187 16.81 11.23 -10.49
CA SER A 187 15.80 10.31 -11.01
C SER A 187 15.96 8.94 -10.34
N LEU A 188 14.85 8.32 -9.96
CA LEU A 188 14.88 6.98 -9.35
C LEU A 188 15.38 5.95 -10.38
N THR A 189 16.46 5.25 -10.06
CA THR A 189 17.04 4.18 -10.88
C THR A 189 17.09 2.85 -10.12
N PRO A 190 17.21 1.71 -10.84
CA PRO A 190 17.49 0.42 -10.20
C PRO A 190 18.69 0.44 -9.26
N GLU A 191 19.75 1.20 -9.60
CA GLU A 191 20.97 1.29 -8.81
C GLU A 191 20.73 1.99 -7.47
N ILE A 192 19.90 3.05 -7.45
CA ILE A 192 19.46 3.70 -6.21
C ILE A 192 18.65 2.72 -5.34
N ILE A 193 17.78 1.91 -5.96
CA ILE A 193 16.99 0.90 -5.24
C ILE A 193 17.90 -0.18 -4.63
N PHE A 194 18.92 -0.62 -5.37
CA PHE A 194 19.89 -1.60 -4.88
C PHE A 194 20.78 -1.05 -3.77
N GLU A 195 21.22 0.20 -3.87
CA GLU A 195 21.96 0.86 -2.79
C GLU A 195 21.08 1.03 -1.55
N LEU A 196 19.83 1.47 -1.72
CA LEU A 196 18.89 1.58 -0.61
C LEU A 196 18.67 0.22 0.07
N HIS A 197 18.46 -0.84 -0.71
CA HIS A 197 18.32 -2.20 -0.19
C HIS A 197 19.58 -2.64 0.58
N ARG A 198 20.78 -2.39 0.03
CA ARG A 198 22.06 -2.69 0.68
C ARG A 198 22.20 -1.99 2.03
N ILE A 199 21.88 -0.69 2.10
CA ILE A 199 21.94 0.08 3.35
C ILE A 199 20.97 -0.49 4.39
N LEU A 200 19.72 -0.79 3.98
CA LEU A 200 18.70 -1.34 4.87
C LEU A 200 19.10 -2.72 5.44
N THR A 201 19.76 -3.54 4.63
CA THR A 201 20.03 -4.95 4.92
C THR A 201 21.43 -5.26 5.45
N LEU A 202 22.27 -4.23 5.60
CA LEU A 202 23.65 -4.37 6.04
C LEU A 202 23.74 -5.09 7.40
N ASP A 203 24.39 -6.25 7.43
CA ASP A 203 24.54 -7.13 8.61
C ASP A 203 23.21 -7.55 9.27
N THR A 204 22.10 -7.59 8.52
CA THR A 204 20.78 -8.02 9.04
C THR A 204 20.15 -9.17 8.25
N LEU A 205 20.68 -9.52 7.09
CA LEU A 205 20.27 -10.72 6.35
C LEU A 205 21.00 -11.95 6.86
N ASP A 206 20.36 -13.12 6.68
CA ASP A 206 20.98 -14.40 6.99
C ASP A 206 22.10 -14.72 5.99
N ASN A 207 21.93 -14.31 4.73
CA ASN A 207 22.97 -14.32 3.71
C ASN A 207 23.34 -12.89 3.28
N ALA A 208 24.56 -12.48 3.60
CA ALA A 208 25.04 -11.14 3.29
C ALA A 208 25.19 -10.85 1.78
N SER A 209 25.32 -11.89 0.93
CA SER A 209 25.45 -11.68 -0.53
C SER A 209 24.17 -11.14 -1.18
N ASP A 210 23.02 -11.33 -0.52
CA ASP A 210 21.71 -10.94 -1.07
C ASP A 210 21.48 -9.43 -0.93
N ALA A 211 22.30 -8.74 -0.13
CA ALA A 211 22.22 -7.30 0.07
C ALA A 211 22.46 -6.54 -1.24
N GLY A 212 21.49 -5.70 -1.62
CA GLY A 212 21.55 -4.89 -2.83
C GLY A 212 21.42 -5.64 -4.16
N HIS A 213 20.87 -6.86 -4.16
CA HIS A 213 20.63 -7.63 -5.38
C HIS A 213 19.16 -8.08 -5.49
N LEU A 214 18.75 -8.42 -6.72
CA LEU A 214 17.50 -9.16 -6.93
C LEU A 214 17.71 -10.62 -6.51
N ARG A 215 16.67 -11.24 -5.94
CA ARG A 215 16.70 -12.68 -5.65
C ARG A 215 16.92 -13.51 -6.91
N THR A 216 17.50 -14.69 -6.74
CA THR A 216 17.87 -15.63 -7.81
C THR A 216 17.04 -16.91 -7.81
N SER A 217 16.06 -17.00 -6.90
CA SER A 217 15.17 -18.14 -6.70
C SER A 217 13.74 -17.66 -6.39
N ASN A 218 12.77 -18.58 -6.44
CA ASN A 218 11.34 -18.32 -6.15
C ASN A 218 10.88 -18.81 -4.77
N ASP A 219 11.80 -18.93 -3.81
CA ASP A 219 11.55 -19.40 -2.44
C ASP A 219 10.93 -18.33 -1.52
N ILE A 220 10.85 -17.08 -1.98
CA ILE A 220 10.25 -15.98 -1.23
C ILE A 220 8.73 -15.98 -1.42
N HIS A 221 8.01 -16.08 -0.30
CA HIS A 221 6.56 -16.00 -0.23
C HIS A 221 6.11 -15.00 0.84
N VAL A 222 4.90 -14.47 0.69
CA VAL A 222 4.23 -13.73 1.77
C VAL A 222 3.43 -14.74 2.57
N TRP A 223 3.80 -14.90 3.84
CA TRP A 223 3.18 -15.83 4.77
C TRP A 223 2.21 -15.10 5.69
N ASP A 224 1.30 -15.86 6.27
CA ASP A 224 0.52 -15.43 7.41
C ASP A 224 1.11 -15.97 8.73
N ASN A 225 0.51 -15.62 9.85
CA ASN A 225 1.00 -16.03 11.17
C ASN A 225 0.76 -17.52 11.49
N THR A 226 0.18 -18.29 10.56
CA THR A 226 -0.11 -19.73 10.67
C THR A 226 0.64 -20.54 9.61
N ASP A 227 1.70 -19.97 9.02
CA ASP A 227 2.50 -20.56 7.95
C ASP A 227 1.71 -20.90 6.67
N GLN A 228 0.61 -20.18 6.42
CA GLN A 228 -0.10 -20.25 5.14
C GLN A 228 0.50 -19.25 4.14
N ILE A 229 0.79 -19.71 2.91
CA ILE A 229 1.17 -18.81 1.81
C ILE A 229 -0.03 -17.94 1.42
N LEU A 230 0.08 -16.63 1.63
CA LEU A 230 -0.89 -15.61 1.22
C LEU A 230 -0.66 -15.12 -0.20
N HIS A 231 0.60 -15.00 -0.60
CA HIS A 231 0.97 -14.53 -1.92
C HIS A 231 2.31 -15.09 -2.35
N THR A 232 2.39 -15.48 -3.62
CA THR A 232 3.66 -15.81 -4.29
C THR A 232 3.98 -14.69 -5.27
N PRO A 233 5.12 -13.99 -5.14
CA PRO A 233 5.57 -12.95 -6.06
C PRO A 233 5.74 -13.47 -7.52
N PRO A 234 6.04 -12.58 -8.49
CA PRO A 234 6.42 -12.98 -9.87
C PRO A 234 7.66 -13.88 -9.91
N ASP A 235 7.99 -14.46 -11.06
CA ASP A 235 9.25 -15.22 -11.19
C ASP A 235 10.48 -14.31 -11.06
N PHE A 236 11.59 -14.81 -10.49
CA PHE A 236 12.82 -14.04 -10.31
C PHE A 236 13.41 -13.53 -11.64
N ILE A 237 13.22 -14.28 -12.73
CA ILE A 237 13.69 -13.94 -14.08
C ILE A 237 12.99 -12.67 -14.60
N GLU A 238 11.75 -12.43 -14.19
CA GLU A 238 10.98 -11.26 -14.62
C GLU A 238 11.34 -9.98 -13.87
N LEU A 239 12.01 -10.06 -12.72
CA LEU A 239 12.18 -8.92 -11.81
C LEU A 239 12.94 -7.76 -12.44
N ARG A 240 14.02 -8.04 -13.19
CA ARG A 240 14.79 -6.98 -13.87
C ARG A 240 13.94 -6.25 -14.90
N ALA A 241 13.15 -6.98 -15.68
CA ALA A 241 12.26 -6.39 -16.67
C ALA A 241 11.14 -5.57 -15.99
N ARG A 242 10.60 -6.06 -14.88
CA ARG A 242 9.56 -5.37 -14.10
C ARG A 242 10.06 -4.09 -13.43
N LEU A 243 11.32 -4.04 -13.00
CA LEU A 243 11.93 -2.87 -12.37
C LEU A 243 12.16 -1.71 -13.35
N ASN A 244 12.27 -2.00 -14.65
CA ASN A 244 12.54 -1.02 -15.70
C ASN A 244 11.26 -0.49 -16.40
N ARG A 245 10.07 -0.97 -16.01
CA ARG A 245 8.78 -0.54 -16.57
C ARG A 245 8.18 0.58 -15.74
#